data_AF-F2UA74-F1
#
_entry.id   AF-F2UA74-F1
#
_cell.length_a   1.000
_cell.length_b   1.000
_cell.length_c   1.000
_cell.angle_alpha   90.00
_cell.angle_beta   90.00
_cell.angle_gamma   90.00
#
_symmetry.space_group_name_H-M   'P 1'
#
loop_
_entity.id
_entity.type
_entity.pdbx_description
1 polymer ?
#
loop_
_entity_poly.entity_id
_entity_poly.type
_entity_poly.pdbx_seq_one_letter_code
_entity_poly.pdbx_strand_id
1 'polypeptide(L)'
;MPPTTTHNFDVFISLRFGEARHAARGLEKALQAHGLRVFLCDIAPGGDIARAVIRSLHGCKMAVLLGTRTYGQQTASKFSTYEELRYIIDQEKPFFLVKMCDDFVEPETKFHLPSNVAYFPWLPEGGDVPDMDVPVELVDAIIAKLKTLPDAPKAPAAPLQRHQHGYGALPPPNIPLMGREEAEVLLLDRDDCAFGDYVVRRSKADNQVAISLVAHDQVVEHHLLQKSANGDYQLNNHPLVPPCKDLTAALEHLSSNQEGMTRTYGNTRTNAQPAPQLPPRPAPRSAGAGMAPDNGVSGFEDHPASGFGSWVNSSNDSELYESVVDDQQQQLHAQPDTAVFRVHAAASGTTDDNTLSDNNTNAISTQSSSASLLMRAAPAGLKAFGSGVGGTSAGAVRVNGGNRQVPREQVRLKLGPNLRLYVVYSFFLLLTAVLGTVAIASPFWLTTPSGLTGNSKAIGIVSFCYDKNDLDTCERYGHSPKDIPIEYWRGTAGLFVFAMMVIWLCFVLFLFTCCAFKGLTRPQIGLLFLSALCVMIALFLFGAGLKDASFCGSTKRFDRGDCDLGYAGGLGVATFVFLIISATISIFVKSAEDQIP
;
A
#
# COMPACT_ATOMS: atom_id res chain seq x y z
N MET A 1 18.48 -26.35 -18.38
CA MET A 1 18.18 -25.01 -17.84
C MET A 1 19.50 -24.37 -17.45
N PRO A 2 19.72 -23.07 -17.74
CA PRO A 2 20.79 -22.32 -17.11
C PRO A 2 20.51 -22.23 -15.59
N PRO A 3 21.54 -22.18 -14.73
CA PRO A 3 21.34 -21.98 -13.29
C PRO A 3 20.72 -20.61 -13.04
N THR A 4 19.66 -20.55 -12.24
CA THR A 4 19.12 -19.31 -11.70
C THR A 4 20.15 -18.70 -10.76
N THR A 5 20.93 -17.74 -11.26
CA THR A 5 21.92 -17.01 -10.46
C THR A 5 21.22 -16.25 -9.36
N THR A 6 21.41 -16.67 -8.11
CA THR A 6 20.89 -15.94 -6.96
C THR A 6 21.52 -14.55 -6.91
N HIS A 7 20.66 -13.53 -6.85
CA HIS A 7 21.03 -12.12 -7.00
C HIS A 7 21.69 -11.58 -5.73
N ASN A 8 22.81 -12.18 -5.33
CA ASN A 8 23.65 -11.66 -4.26
C ASN A 8 24.27 -10.35 -4.75
N PHE A 9 23.86 -9.23 -4.18
CA PHE A 9 24.54 -7.96 -4.40
C PHE A 9 25.81 -7.89 -3.53
N ASP A 10 26.76 -7.07 -3.91
CA ASP A 10 27.90 -6.74 -3.05
C ASP A 10 27.51 -5.58 -2.12
N VAL A 11 26.76 -4.60 -2.64
CA VAL A 11 26.28 -3.42 -1.90
C VAL A 11 24.77 -3.22 -2.09
N PHE A 12 24.06 -2.92 -1.00
CA PHE A 12 22.69 -2.36 -1.02
C PHE A 12 22.75 -0.89 -0.62
N ILE A 13 22.14 0.02 -1.38
CA ILE A 13 22.06 1.45 -1.02
C ILE A 13 20.70 1.77 -0.40
N SER A 14 20.70 2.13 0.89
CA SER A 14 19.54 2.65 1.63
C SER A 14 19.50 4.17 1.52
N LEU A 15 18.36 4.74 1.13
CA LEU A 15 18.19 6.18 0.95
C LEU A 15 16.79 6.68 1.31
N ARG A 16 16.71 7.97 1.65
CA ARG A 16 15.47 8.73 1.61
C ARG A 16 15.28 9.30 0.20
N PHE A 17 14.38 8.73 -0.60
CA PHE A 17 14.15 9.14 -2.00
C PHE A 17 13.88 10.63 -2.22
N GLY A 18 13.29 11.34 -1.26
CA GLY A 18 13.05 12.78 -1.34
C GLY A 18 14.25 13.67 -0.98
N GLU A 19 15.37 13.08 -0.53
CA GLU A 19 16.53 13.82 -0.01
C GLU A 19 17.89 13.40 -0.61
N ALA A 20 17.99 12.22 -1.25
CA ALA A 20 19.27 11.66 -1.75
C ALA A 20 19.12 10.72 -2.97
N ARG A 21 18.13 10.92 -3.86
CA ARG A 21 17.93 10.06 -5.03
C ARG A 21 19.03 10.23 -6.06
N HIS A 22 19.43 11.46 -6.35
CA HIS A 22 20.50 11.72 -7.31
C HIS A 22 21.86 11.34 -6.72
N ALA A 23 22.07 11.57 -5.42
CA ALA A 23 23.23 11.09 -4.67
C ALA A 23 23.41 9.57 -4.79
N ALA A 24 22.34 8.82 -4.56
CA ALA A 24 22.36 7.36 -4.64
C ALA A 24 22.65 6.86 -6.06
N ARG A 25 22.08 7.49 -7.09
CA ARG A 25 22.35 7.14 -8.49
C ARG A 25 23.78 7.46 -8.92
N GLY A 26 24.35 8.59 -8.47
CA GLY A 26 25.76 8.88 -8.66
C GLY A 26 26.64 7.81 -8.03
N LEU A 27 26.35 7.48 -6.76
CA LEU A 27 27.13 6.50 -5.99
C LEU A 27 27.00 5.08 -6.55
N GLU A 28 25.81 4.68 -7.02
CA GLU A 28 25.59 3.43 -7.74
C GLU A 28 26.47 3.35 -9.00
N LYS A 29 26.40 4.35 -9.90
CA LYS A 29 27.22 4.41 -11.11
C LYS A 29 28.72 4.29 -10.77
N ALA A 30 29.18 5.02 -9.76
CA ALA A 30 30.58 5.02 -9.34
C ALA A 30 31.03 3.65 -8.80
N LEU A 31 30.25 3.02 -7.92
CA LEU A 31 30.56 1.69 -7.38
C LEU A 31 30.48 0.59 -8.46
N GLN A 32 29.54 0.70 -9.40
CA GLN A 32 29.44 -0.21 -10.57
C GLN A 32 30.64 -0.07 -11.52
N ALA A 33 31.18 1.14 -11.71
CA ALA A 33 32.41 1.35 -12.49
C ALA A 33 33.64 0.64 -11.88
N HIS A 34 33.63 0.37 -10.58
CA HIS A 34 34.64 -0.45 -9.88
C HIS A 34 34.29 -1.95 -9.86
N GLY A 35 33.29 -2.39 -10.65
CA GLY A 35 32.93 -3.80 -10.82
C GLY A 35 32.09 -4.40 -9.69
N LEU A 36 31.52 -3.58 -8.80
CA LEU A 36 30.63 -4.06 -7.73
C LEU A 36 29.19 -4.24 -8.23
N ARG A 37 28.52 -5.29 -7.75
CA ARG A 37 27.08 -5.46 -7.97
C ARG A 37 26.34 -4.65 -6.92
N VAL A 38 25.73 -3.56 -7.33
CA VAL A 38 25.00 -2.64 -6.45
C VAL A 38 23.50 -2.82 -6.66
N PHE A 39 22.72 -2.81 -5.57
CA PHE A 39 21.28 -2.61 -5.63
C PHE A 39 20.94 -1.20 -5.16
N LEU A 40 20.36 -0.43 -6.08
CA LEU A 40 19.56 0.74 -5.78
C LEU A 40 18.10 0.43 -6.12
N CYS A 41 17.17 0.76 -5.23
CA CYS A 41 15.75 0.49 -5.46
C CYS A 41 15.15 1.47 -6.49
N ASP A 42 15.16 1.09 -7.78
CA ASP A 42 14.54 1.87 -8.88
C ASP A 42 13.48 1.02 -9.60
N ILE A 43 12.54 0.48 -8.83
CA ILE A 43 11.50 -0.42 -9.31
C ILE A 43 10.34 0.39 -9.88
N ALA A 44 9.88 -0.01 -11.08
CA ALA A 44 8.77 0.64 -11.75
C ALA A 44 7.49 0.68 -10.88
N PRO A 45 6.66 1.74 -10.97
CA PRO A 45 5.40 1.84 -10.25
C PRO A 45 4.52 0.60 -10.44
N GLY A 46 3.99 0.06 -9.33
CA GLY A 46 3.20 -1.18 -9.33
C GLY A 46 4.00 -2.46 -9.12
N GLY A 47 5.34 -2.42 -9.15
CA GLY A 47 6.18 -3.54 -8.71
C GLY A 47 6.15 -3.76 -7.19
N ASP A 48 6.50 -4.98 -6.76
CA ASP A 48 6.61 -5.34 -5.34
C ASP A 48 7.93 -4.82 -4.74
N ILE A 49 7.93 -3.52 -4.43
CA ILE A 49 9.06 -2.80 -3.85
C ILE A 49 9.52 -3.48 -2.56
N ALA A 50 8.60 -3.83 -1.66
CA ALA A 50 8.93 -4.43 -0.37
C ALA A 50 9.71 -5.74 -0.55
N ARG A 51 9.22 -6.67 -1.38
CA ARG A 51 9.89 -7.96 -1.61
C ARG A 51 11.28 -7.82 -2.22
N ALA A 52 11.44 -6.94 -3.21
CA ALA A 52 12.72 -6.74 -3.87
C ALA A 52 13.74 -6.02 -2.98
N VAL A 53 13.32 -5.04 -2.18
CA VAL A 53 14.18 -4.38 -1.19
C VAL A 53 14.60 -5.37 -0.10
N ILE A 54 13.66 -6.13 0.49
CA ILE A 54 13.96 -7.15 1.52
C ILE A 54 14.98 -8.17 0.99
N ARG A 55 14.76 -8.73 -0.20
CA ARG A 55 15.69 -9.70 -0.83
C ARG A 55 17.07 -9.10 -1.04
N SER A 56 17.15 -7.88 -1.56
CA SER A 56 18.44 -7.26 -1.89
C SER A 56 19.21 -6.83 -0.64
N LEU A 57 18.52 -6.37 0.40
CA LEU A 57 19.10 -6.05 1.70
C LEU A 57 19.54 -7.33 2.46
N HIS A 58 18.77 -8.42 2.37
CA HIS A 58 19.15 -9.71 2.92
C HIS A 58 20.38 -10.28 2.19
N GLY A 59 20.38 -10.29 0.86
CA GLY A 59 21.41 -10.90 0.02
C GLY A 59 22.69 -10.09 -0.19
N CYS A 60 22.73 -8.79 0.16
CA CYS A 60 23.95 -7.99 -0.02
C CYS A 60 25.09 -8.38 0.94
N LYS A 61 26.34 -8.03 0.65
CA LYS A 61 27.44 -8.16 1.64
C LYS A 61 27.44 -7.02 2.65
N MET A 62 27.14 -5.79 2.20
CA MET A 62 27.13 -4.58 3.03
C MET A 62 25.98 -3.64 2.62
N ALA A 63 25.35 -2.99 3.59
CA ALA A 63 24.45 -1.86 3.35
C ALA A 63 25.20 -0.52 3.37
N VAL A 64 24.94 0.38 2.44
CA VAL A 64 25.42 1.77 2.48
C VAL A 64 24.23 2.65 2.81
N LEU A 65 24.31 3.39 3.92
CA LEU A 65 23.21 4.22 4.42
C LEU A 65 23.48 5.66 4.06
N LEU A 66 22.64 6.26 3.22
CA LEU A 66 22.65 7.68 2.93
C LEU A 66 21.86 8.40 4.03
N GLY A 67 22.56 8.70 5.12
CA GLY A 67 22.02 9.31 6.32
C GLY A 67 21.72 10.80 6.12
N THR A 68 20.58 11.08 5.50
CA THR A 68 20.00 12.42 5.36
C THR A 68 19.19 12.85 6.59
N ARG A 69 18.64 14.07 6.60
CA ARG A 69 18.00 14.68 7.77
C ARG A 69 16.78 13.88 8.28
N THR A 70 15.93 13.35 7.41
CA THR A 70 14.77 12.51 7.78
C THR A 70 15.01 11.01 7.54
N TYR A 71 16.27 10.59 7.46
CA TYR A 71 16.60 9.17 7.38
C TYR A 71 16.09 8.42 8.61
N GLY A 72 15.45 7.27 8.38
CA GLY A 72 14.75 6.49 9.40
C GLY A 72 13.33 6.97 9.73
N GLN A 73 12.79 7.97 9.02
CA GLN A 73 11.41 8.41 9.24
C GLN A 73 10.41 7.36 8.71
N GLN A 74 9.56 6.83 9.60
CA GLN A 74 8.48 5.93 9.21
C GLN A 74 7.47 6.64 8.29
N THR A 75 6.98 5.94 7.28
CA THR A 75 6.02 6.48 6.30
C THR A 75 4.77 5.60 6.21
N ALA A 76 3.78 6.02 5.42
CA ALA A 76 2.61 5.19 5.12
C ALA A 76 2.92 3.99 4.17
N SER A 77 4.13 3.91 3.62
CA SER A 77 4.58 2.73 2.87
C SER A 77 4.75 1.54 3.82
N LYS A 78 4.48 0.32 3.34
CA LYS A 78 4.84 -0.93 4.04
C LYS A 78 6.33 -1.06 4.35
N PHE A 79 7.18 -0.32 3.63
CA PHE A 79 8.63 -0.40 3.72
C PHE A 79 9.24 0.99 3.51
N SER A 80 10.09 1.42 4.42
CA SER A 80 10.78 2.70 4.40
C SER A 80 12.16 2.59 5.07
N THR A 81 12.94 3.68 5.09
CA THR A 81 14.25 3.71 5.77
C THR A 81 14.19 3.38 7.25
N TYR A 82 13.01 3.48 7.89
CA TYR A 82 12.77 3.00 9.25
C TYR A 82 12.95 1.48 9.35
N GLU A 83 12.20 0.74 8.53
CA GLU A 83 12.23 -0.73 8.49
C GLU A 83 13.59 -1.25 8.01
N GLU A 84 14.23 -0.54 7.07
CA GLU A 84 15.60 -0.85 6.60
C GLU A 84 16.64 -0.70 7.72
N LEU A 85 16.70 0.46 8.39
CA LEU A 85 17.66 0.70 9.47
C LEU A 85 17.46 -0.31 10.59
N ARG A 86 16.22 -0.55 10.99
CA ARG A 86 15.90 -1.53 12.02
C ARG A 86 16.35 -2.93 11.63
N TYR A 87 16.07 -3.37 10.40
CA TYR A 87 16.53 -4.69 9.90
C TYR A 87 18.06 -4.80 9.92
N ILE A 88 18.76 -3.75 9.53
CA ILE A 88 20.23 -3.70 9.50
C ILE A 88 20.82 -3.87 10.91
N ILE A 89 20.24 -3.21 11.91
CA ILE A 89 20.67 -3.34 13.30
C ILE A 89 20.25 -4.70 13.89
N ASP A 90 18.98 -5.09 13.75
CA ASP A 90 18.40 -6.33 14.32
C ASP A 90 19.05 -7.60 13.73
N GLN A 91 19.71 -7.53 12.56
CA GLN A 91 20.43 -8.64 11.92
C GLN A 91 21.95 -8.49 11.94
N GLU A 92 22.50 -7.53 12.69
CA GLU A 92 23.93 -7.21 12.73
C GLU A 92 24.56 -7.05 11.33
N LYS A 93 23.79 -6.54 10.37
CA LYS A 93 24.18 -6.44 8.97
C LYS A 93 25.34 -5.45 8.85
N PRO A 94 26.48 -5.82 8.23
CA PRO A 94 27.56 -4.86 7.99
C PRO A 94 27.05 -3.65 7.22
N PHE A 95 27.30 -2.45 7.75
CA PHE A 95 26.86 -1.21 7.10
C PHE A 95 27.97 -0.15 7.03
N PHE A 96 27.87 0.75 6.06
CA PHE A 96 28.70 1.95 5.91
C PHE A 96 27.78 3.18 5.96
N LEU A 97 27.99 4.07 6.94
CA LEU A 97 27.19 5.29 7.07
C LEU A 97 27.83 6.44 6.28
N VAL A 98 27.09 7.00 5.33
CA VAL A 98 27.42 8.25 4.65
C VAL A 98 26.53 9.32 5.27
N LYS A 99 27.13 10.25 6.04
CA LYS A 99 26.38 11.27 6.77
C LYS A 99 26.21 12.51 5.89
N MET A 100 24.95 12.79 5.53
CA MET A 100 24.54 13.85 4.60
C MET A 100 23.78 14.99 5.31
N CYS A 101 23.91 15.10 6.63
CA CYS A 101 23.31 16.14 7.46
C CYS A 101 24.15 16.41 8.71
N ASP A 102 23.94 17.56 9.35
CA ASP A 102 24.58 17.89 10.63
C ASP A 102 24.04 17.02 11.78
N ASP A 103 22.72 16.84 11.81
CA ASP A 103 22.00 16.05 12.82
C ASP A 103 20.78 15.38 12.18
N PHE A 104 20.43 14.19 12.68
CA PHE A 104 19.19 13.51 12.30
C PHE A 104 18.00 14.21 12.98
N VAL A 105 16.81 14.16 12.38
CA VAL A 105 15.59 14.59 13.08
C VAL A 105 14.95 13.43 13.84
N GLU A 106 15.05 12.22 13.29
CA GLU A 106 14.33 11.04 13.77
C GLU A 106 15.00 10.43 15.02
N PRO A 107 14.28 10.31 16.16
CA PRO A 107 14.88 9.84 17.42
C PRO A 107 15.43 8.41 17.37
N GLU A 108 14.79 7.50 16.65
CA GLU A 108 15.29 6.12 16.50
C GLU A 108 16.59 6.08 15.69
N THR A 109 16.73 6.92 14.68
CA THR A 109 17.99 7.08 13.94
C THR A 109 19.11 7.60 14.84
N LYS A 110 18.84 8.55 15.74
CA LYS A 110 19.83 9.01 16.75
C LYS A 110 20.21 7.90 17.74
N PHE A 111 19.26 7.04 18.10
CA PHE A 111 19.48 5.95 19.02
C PHE A 111 20.34 4.83 18.42
N HIS A 112 20.06 4.47 17.15
CA HIS A 112 20.78 3.41 16.43
C HIS A 112 22.08 3.87 15.76
N LEU A 113 22.15 5.14 15.34
CA LEU A 113 23.32 5.77 14.72
C LEU A 113 23.81 6.98 15.57
N PRO A 114 24.25 6.75 16.82
CA PRO A 114 24.76 7.82 17.67
C PRO A 114 26.05 8.44 17.10
N SER A 115 26.39 9.64 17.57
CA SER A 115 27.48 10.47 17.02
C SER A 115 28.88 9.87 17.09
N ASN A 116 29.07 8.76 17.82
CA ASN A 116 30.32 7.99 17.90
C ASN A 116 30.41 6.82 16.89
N VAL A 117 29.37 6.57 16.07
CA VAL A 117 29.45 5.61 14.96
C VAL A 117 30.36 6.18 13.88
N ALA A 118 31.24 5.34 13.31
CA ALA A 118 32.10 5.76 12.21
C ALA A 118 31.29 6.03 10.92
N TYR A 119 31.43 7.23 10.37
CA TYR A 119 30.75 7.68 9.15
C TYR A 119 31.71 8.41 8.19
N PHE A 120 31.34 8.48 6.92
CA PHE A 120 31.96 9.38 5.94
C PHE A 120 31.07 10.62 5.75
N PRO A 121 31.56 11.85 5.97
CA PRO A 121 30.78 13.06 5.71
C PRO A 121 30.67 13.34 4.21
N TRP A 122 29.45 13.47 3.69
CA TRP A 122 29.21 13.92 2.31
C TRP A 122 28.00 14.85 2.28
N LEU A 123 28.28 16.16 2.29
CA LEU A 123 27.27 17.22 2.19
C LEU A 123 27.34 17.77 0.76
N PRO A 124 26.44 17.36 -0.15
CA PRO A 124 26.48 17.84 -1.54
C PRO A 124 26.17 19.34 -1.62
N GLU A 125 27.06 20.09 -2.28
CA GLU A 125 26.89 21.52 -2.50
C GLU A 125 25.72 21.77 -3.46
N GLY A 126 24.65 22.41 -2.95
CA GLY A 126 23.42 22.67 -3.71
C GLY A 126 22.28 21.67 -3.50
N GLY A 127 22.48 20.62 -2.69
CA GLY A 127 21.45 19.59 -2.42
C GLY A 127 21.45 18.46 -3.45
N ASP A 128 20.35 17.70 -3.51
CA ASP A 128 20.22 16.52 -4.39
C ASP A 128 19.93 16.93 -5.84
N VAL A 129 20.96 17.34 -6.58
CA VAL A 129 20.87 17.77 -7.99
C VAL A 129 21.17 16.63 -8.97
N PRO A 130 20.65 16.65 -10.22
CA PRO A 130 21.00 15.65 -11.22
C PRO A 130 22.52 15.53 -11.47
N ASP A 131 22.97 14.29 -11.70
CA ASP A 131 24.37 13.93 -12.00
C ASP A 131 25.42 14.51 -11.03
N MET A 132 25.16 14.39 -9.72
CA MET A 132 26.14 14.75 -8.69
C MET A 132 27.45 13.99 -8.81
N ASP A 133 28.55 14.74 -8.74
CA ASP A 133 29.90 14.21 -8.53
C ASP A 133 29.99 13.52 -7.16
N VAL A 134 30.44 12.26 -7.18
CA VAL A 134 30.68 11.47 -5.98
C VAL A 134 32.16 11.56 -5.62
N PRO A 135 32.53 11.95 -4.39
CA PRO A 135 33.92 12.00 -3.96
C PRO A 135 34.60 10.63 -4.15
N VAL A 136 35.77 10.61 -4.80
CA VAL A 136 36.52 9.37 -5.06
C VAL A 136 36.89 8.69 -3.73
N GLU A 137 37.19 9.49 -2.71
CA GLU A 137 37.51 9.06 -1.35
C GLU A 137 36.34 8.34 -0.66
N LEU A 138 35.08 8.69 -1.00
CA LEU A 138 33.89 7.99 -0.51
C LEU A 138 33.78 6.60 -1.14
N VAL A 139 33.97 6.52 -2.46
CA VAL A 139 33.94 5.26 -3.22
C VAL A 139 35.05 4.32 -2.72
N ASP A 140 36.28 4.83 -2.59
CA ASP A 140 37.42 4.09 -2.06
C ASP A 140 37.20 3.65 -0.60
N ALA A 141 36.62 4.49 0.26
CA ALA A 141 36.30 4.11 1.64
C ALA A 141 35.25 2.98 1.73
N ILE A 142 34.22 3.02 0.88
CA ILE A 142 33.21 1.95 0.78
C ILE A 142 33.87 0.64 0.30
N ILE A 143 34.69 0.71 -0.76
CA ILE A 143 35.43 -0.45 -1.29
C ILE A 143 36.40 -1.00 -0.25
N ALA A 144 37.11 -0.15 0.48
CA ALA A 144 38.03 -0.55 1.54
C ALA A 144 37.29 -1.28 2.67
N LYS A 145 36.16 -0.73 3.16
CA LYS A 145 35.35 -1.39 4.19
C LYS A 145 34.82 -2.73 3.70
N LEU A 146 34.28 -2.79 2.48
CA LEU A 146 33.78 -4.02 1.87
C LEU A 146 34.86 -5.12 1.77
N LYS A 147 36.11 -4.76 1.49
CA LYS A 147 37.27 -5.67 1.46
C LYS A 147 37.75 -6.13 2.85
N THR A 148 37.45 -5.38 3.92
CA THR A 148 37.79 -5.78 5.30
C THR A 148 36.73 -6.66 5.96
N LEU A 149 35.52 -6.73 5.40
CA LEU A 149 34.54 -7.71 5.84
C LEU A 149 35.11 -9.11 5.57
N PRO A 150 34.98 -10.07 6.51
CA PRO A 150 35.25 -11.45 6.17
C PRO A 150 34.36 -11.82 4.98
N ASP A 151 34.88 -12.60 4.03
CA ASP A 151 34.02 -13.25 3.04
C ASP A 151 32.96 -14.04 3.82
N ALA A 152 31.74 -13.50 3.86
CA ALA A 152 30.69 -13.97 4.75
C ALA A 152 30.56 -15.48 4.52
N PRO A 153 30.94 -16.32 5.50
CA PRO A 153 31.46 -17.66 5.24
C PRO A 153 30.37 -18.51 4.62
N LYS A 154 30.34 -18.57 3.26
CA LYS A 154 29.12 -18.61 2.43
C LYS A 154 28.02 -19.37 3.15
N ALA A 155 27.22 -18.63 3.93
CA ALA A 155 26.48 -19.25 5.03
C ALA A 155 25.63 -20.36 4.43
N PRO A 156 25.90 -21.65 4.73
CA PRO A 156 25.06 -22.72 4.24
C PRO A 156 23.74 -22.48 4.97
N ALA A 157 22.76 -21.87 4.28
CA ALA A 157 21.66 -21.13 4.89
C ALA A 157 21.06 -21.96 6.04
N ALA A 158 21.35 -21.53 7.28
CA ALA A 158 21.67 -22.40 8.42
C ALA A 158 20.98 -23.77 8.31
N PRO A 159 21.71 -24.82 7.85
CA PRO A 159 21.17 -25.84 6.95
C PRO A 159 19.83 -26.31 7.46
N LEU A 160 18.75 -25.80 6.84
CA LEU A 160 17.38 -26.12 7.20
C LEU A 160 17.31 -27.64 7.26
N GLN A 161 17.20 -28.18 8.48
CA GLN A 161 17.47 -29.59 8.72
C GLN A 161 16.45 -30.39 7.92
N ARG A 162 16.87 -30.85 6.73
CA ARG A 162 16.00 -31.60 5.85
C ARG A 162 15.52 -32.80 6.65
N HIS A 163 14.20 -32.90 6.77
CA HIS A 163 13.50 -33.95 7.52
C HIS A 163 13.50 -33.82 9.07
N GLN A 164 13.94 -32.70 9.65
CA GLN A 164 13.57 -32.31 11.03
C GLN A 164 12.78 -30.99 11.00
N HIS A 165 11.46 -31.14 10.82
CA HIS A 165 10.40 -30.13 10.99
C HIS A 165 10.86 -28.65 10.96
N GLY A 166 11.06 -28.12 9.74
CA GLY A 166 11.76 -26.86 9.50
C GLY A 166 11.31 -25.71 10.40
N TYR A 167 12.28 -25.15 11.14
CA TYR A 167 12.18 -23.94 11.98
C TYR A 167 10.82 -23.75 12.70
N GLY A 168 10.26 -24.83 13.27
CA GLY A 168 8.86 -24.79 13.70
C GLY A 168 8.35 -25.87 14.66
N ALA A 169 8.85 -27.10 14.67
CA ALA A 169 8.39 -28.12 15.66
C ALA A 169 9.15 -28.06 17.00
N LEU A 170 9.47 -26.86 17.45
CA LEU A 170 9.55 -26.64 18.89
C LEU A 170 8.09 -26.56 19.39
N PRO A 171 7.72 -27.29 20.46
CA PRO A 171 6.39 -27.12 21.05
C PRO A 171 6.17 -25.64 21.43
N PRO A 172 4.91 -25.16 21.44
CA PRO A 172 4.60 -23.79 21.87
C PRO A 172 5.32 -23.46 23.19
N PRO A 173 6.06 -22.32 23.27
CA PRO A 173 5.73 -21.06 22.62
C PRO A 173 6.52 -20.67 21.34
N ASN A 174 7.44 -21.51 20.84
CA ASN A 174 8.52 -21.07 19.95
C ASN A 174 8.22 -20.99 18.43
N ILE A 175 6.94 -20.89 18.03
CA ILE A 175 6.57 -20.74 16.61
C ILE A 175 6.75 -19.27 16.18
N PRO A 176 7.50 -18.94 15.10
CA PRO A 176 7.78 -17.57 14.71
C PRO A 176 6.50 -16.81 14.29
N LEU A 177 6.38 -15.53 14.68
CA LEU A 177 5.26 -14.66 14.31
C LEU A 177 5.57 -13.95 12.99
N MET A 178 4.90 -14.34 11.90
CA MET A 178 5.30 -14.03 10.53
C MET A 178 4.08 -13.85 9.60
N GLY A 179 4.18 -12.91 8.67
CA GLY A 179 3.20 -12.65 7.62
C GLY A 179 3.12 -13.77 6.56
N ARG A 180 2.26 -13.59 5.55
CA ARG A 180 2.25 -14.44 4.34
C ARG A 180 3.49 -14.14 3.50
N GLU A 181 3.61 -12.88 3.07
CA GLU A 181 4.71 -12.32 2.28
C GLU A 181 6.10 -12.71 2.81
N GLU A 182 6.34 -12.57 4.12
CA GLU A 182 7.61 -12.95 4.78
C GLU A 182 7.92 -14.45 4.69
N ALA A 183 6.89 -15.30 4.75
CA ALA A 183 7.03 -16.76 4.63
C ALA A 183 7.25 -17.19 3.17
N GLU A 184 6.65 -16.49 2.21
CA GLU A 184 6.96 -16.69 0.79
C GLU A 184 8.42 -16.36 0.50
N VAL A 185 8.92 -15.23 1.01
CA VAL A 185 10.34 -14.85 0.88
C VAL A 185 11.22 -15.93 1.51
N LEU A 186 11.01 -16.28 2.78
CA LEU A 186 11.85 -17.29 3.47
C LEU A 186 11.91 -18.65 2.76
N LEU A 187 10.83 -19.06 2.10
CA LEU A 187 10.81 -20.31 1.32
C LEU A 187 11.45 -20.16 -0.07
N LEU A 188 11.13 -19.09 -0.80
CA LEU A 188 11.50 -18.90 -2.21
C LEU A 188 12.85 -18.22 -2.43
N ASP A 189 13.49 -17.70 -1.39
CA ASP A 189 14.84 -17.09 -1.47
C ASP A 189 15.99 -18.12 -1.34
N ARG A 190 15.66 -19.38 -1.05
CA ARG A 190 16.65 -20.47 -0.95
C ARG A 190 17.05 -21.00 -2.32
N ASP A 191 18.34 -21.00 -2.62
CA ASP A 191 18.96 -21.68 -3.78
C ASP A 191 18.53 -23.17 -3.92
N ASP A 192 18.18 -23.81 -2.80
CA ASP A 192 17.83 -25.22 -2.70
C ASP A 192 16.34 -25.49 -2.43
N CYS A 193 15.48 -24.48 -2.60
CA CYS A 193 14.03 -24.56 -2.45
C CYS A 193 13.43 -25.70 -3.30
N ALA A 194 12.75 -26.65 -2.65
CA ALA A 194 12.11 -27.79 -3.30
C ALA A 194 10.59 -27.79 -3.10
N PHE A 195 9.85 -28.39 -4.03
CA PHE A 195 8.42 -28.62 -3.84
C PHE A 195 8.18 -29.51 -2.62
N GLY A 196 7.30 -29.08 -1.72
CA GLY A 196 7.10 -29.71 -0.42
C GLY A 196 7.90 -29.10 0.73
N ASP A 197 8.82 -28.14 0.48
CA ASP A 197 9.43 -27.34 1.54
C ASP A 197 8.37 -26.45 2.20
N TYR A 198 8.43 -26.31 3.53
CA TYR A 198 7.41 -25.61 4.30
C TYR A 198 7.98 -24.90 5.53
N VAL A 199 7.25 -23.90 6.00
CA VAL A 199 7.49 -23.22 7.29
C VAL A 199 6.19 -23.15 8.10
N VAL A 200 6.29 -23.51 9.38
CA VAL A 200 5.21 -23.37 10.36
C VAL A 200 5.37 -22.03 11.06
N ARG A 201 4.33 -21.19 11.04
CA ARG A 201 4.35 -19.83 11.60
C ARG A 201 3.08 -19.53 12.37
N ARG A 202 3.13 -18.51 13.22
CA ARG A 202 1.94 -17.80 13.70
C ARG A 202 1.68 -16.62 12.78
N SER A 203 0.45 -16.50 12.31
CA SER A 203 0.03 -15.40 11.45
C SER A 203 0.02 -14.07 12.22
N LYS A 204 0.68 -13.04 11.67
CA LYS A 204 0.73 -11.69 12.29
C LYS A 204 -0.65 -11.04 12.50
N ALA A 205 -1.67 -11.42 11.73
CA ALA A 205 -2.99 -10.78 11.78
C ALA A 205 -3.89 -11.26 12.93
N ASP A 206 -3.78 -12.54 13.30
CA ASP A 206 -4.71 -13.24 14.20
C ASP A 206 -4.01 -14.20 15.18
N ASN A 207 -2.67 -14.26 15.16
CA ASN A 207 -1.81 -15.13 15.98
C ASN A 207 -2.08 -16.64 15.81
N GLN A 208 -2.81 -17.04 14.76
CA GLN A 208 -3.15 -18.44 14.50
C GLN A 208 -2.00 -19.19 13.84
N VAL A 209 -1.88 -20.49 14.11
CA VAL A 209 -0.86 -21.33 13.44
C VAL A 209 -1.24 -21.51 11.98
N ALA A 210 -0.29 -21.27 11.10
CA ALA A 210 -0.42 -21.44 9.66
C ALA A 210 0.83 -22.13 9.11
N ILE A 211 0.64 -22.89 8.04
CA ILE A 211 1.72 -23.58 7.33
C ILE A 211 1.81 -22.95 5.95
N SER A 212 3.02 -22.55 5.56
CA SER A 212 3.31 -22.04 4.23
C SER A 212 4.13 -23.10 3.50
N LEU A 213 3.71 -23.49 2.30
CA LEU A 213 4.19 -24.68 1.58
C LEU A 213 4.55 -24.31 0.13
N VAL A 214 5.74 -24.67 -0.34
CA VAL A 214 6.12 -24.53 -1.76
C VAL A 214 5.38 -25.57 -2.58
N ALA A 215 4.37 -25.15 -3.33
CA ALA A 215 3.49 -26.04 -4.09
C ALA A 215 4.03 -26.33 -5.50
N HIS A 216 4.53 -25.30 -6.17
CA HIS A 216 5.20 -25.36 -7.47
C HIS A 216 6.15 -24.15 -7.66
N ASP A 217 6.76 -24.01 -8.84
CA ASP A 217 7.76 -22.98 -9.14
C ASP A 217 7.29 -21.58 -8.72
N GLN A 218 8.03 -20.96 -7.80
CA GLN A 218 7.79 -19.62 -7.22
C GLN A 218 6.40 -19.40 -6.58
N VAL A 219 5.63 -20.46 -6.27
CA VAL A 219 4.31 -20.34 -5.63
C VAL A 219 4.26 -21.10 -4.30
N VAL A 220 3.81 -20.36 -3.29
CA VAL A 220 3.65 -20.83 -1.91
C VAL A 220 2.16 -20.82 -1.54
N GLU A 221 1.64 -21.97 -1.13
CA GLU A 221 0.32 -22.09 -0.55
C GLU A 221 0.36 -21.77 0.95
N HIS A 222 -0.72 -21.18 1.48
CA HIS A 222 -0.84 -20.88 2.91
C HIS A 222 -2.09 -21.54 3.49
N HIS A 223 -1.87 -22.52 4.36
CA HIS A 223 -2.94 -23.26 5.02
C HIS A 223 -3.04 -22.85 6.50
N LEU A 224 -4.26 -22.70 6.99
CA LEU A 224 -4.56 -22.34 8.37
C LEU A 224 -4.72 -23.62 9.20
N LEU A 225 -3.96 -23.78 10.28
CA LEU A 225 -3.99 -24.95 11.13
C LEU A 225 -4.54 -24.58 12.51
N GLN A 226 -5.80 -24.95 12.76
CA GLN A 226 -6.53 -24.61 13.98
C GLN A 226 -6.81 -25.85 14.84
N LYS A 227 -7.09 -25.65 16.13
CA LYS A 227 -7.78 -26.66 16.94
C LYS A 227 -9.28 -26.49 16.83
N SER A 228 -9.98 -27.57 16.52
CA SER A 228 -11.43 -27.69 16.62
C SER A 228 -11.91 -27.62 18.08
N ALA A 229 -13.23 -27.50 18.29
CA ALA A 229 -13.84 -27.53 19.62
C ALA A 229 -13.59 -28.85 20.39
N ASN A 230 -13.27 -29.94 19.68
CA ASN A 230 -12.94 -31.24 20.28
C ASN A 230 -11.45 -31.36 20.69
N GLY A 231 -10.63 -30.36 20.36
CA GLY A 231 -9.19 -30.31 20.65
C GLY A 231 -8.29 -30.90 19.56
N ASP A 232 -8.88 -31.59 18.56
CA ASP A 232 -8.21 -32.12 17.38
C ASP A 232 -7.89 -31.01 16.37
N TYR A 233 -6.78 -31.14 15.64
CA TYR A 233 -6.35 -30.20 14.61
C TYR A 233 -7.14 -30.34 13.29
N GLN A 234 -7.41 -29.20 12.66
CA GLN A 234 -8.07 -29.05 11.37
C GLN A 234 -7.25 -28.12 10.46
N LEU A 235 -7.14 -28.47 9.17
CA LEU A 235 -6.46 -27.70 8.14
C LEU A 235 -7.52 -26.99 7.27
N ASN A 236 -7.47 -25.67 7.15
CA ASN A 236 -8.45 -24.87 6.39
C ASN A 236 -9.92 -25.17 6.77
N ASN A 237 -10.18 -25.46 8.05
CA ASN A 237 -11.48 -25.93 8.59
C ASN A 237 -11.90 -27.37 8.22
N HIS A 238 -11.04 -28.15 7.57
CA HIS A 238 -11.25 -29.58 7.33
C HIS A 238 -10.51 -30.41 8.39
N PRO A 239 -11.19 -31.36 9.06
CA PRO A 239 -10.55 -32.21 10.08
C PRO A 239 -9.56 -33.18 9.42
N LEU A 240 -8.41 -33.39 10.07
CA LEU A 240 -7.41 -34.37 9.63
C LEU A 240 -7.90 -35.80 9.88
N VAL A 241 -7.54 -36.74 9.00
CA VAL A 241 -7.95 -38.15 9.05
C VAL A 241 -6.71 -39.06 8.99
N PRO A 242 -6.22 -39.63 10.12
CA PRO A 242 -6.85 -39.64 11.45
C PRO A 242 -6.76 -38.30 12.23
N PRO A 243 -7.65 -38.09 13.21
CA PRO A 243 -7.67 -36.88 14.03
C PRO A 243 -6.38 -36.74 14.87
N CYS A 244 -5.72 -35.60 14.75
CA CYS A 244 -4.44 -35.29 15.38
C CYS A 244 -4.62 -34.35 16.59
N LYS A 245 -4.20 -34.75 17.79
CA LYS A 245 -4.47 -34.00 19.05
C LYS A 245 -3.42 -32.94 19.40
N ASP A 246 -2.21 -33.08 18.89
CA ASP A 246 -1.11 -32.15 19.07
C ASP A 246 -0.51 -31.72 17.72
N LEU A 247 0.28 -30.65 17.75
CA LEU A 247 0.85 -30.05 16.54
C LEU A 247 1.84 -30.98 15.86
N THR A 248 2.60 -31.77 16.63
CA THR A 248 3.60 -32.69 16.09
C THR A 248 2.92 -33.80 15.29
N ALA A 249 1.89 -34.43 15.85
CA ALA A 249 1.06 -35.42 15.16
C ALA A 249 0.41 -34.84 13.88
N ALA A 250 -0.07 -33.59 13.93
CA ALA A 250 -0.64 -32.93 12.75
C ALA A 250 0.40 -32.69 11.64
N LEU A 251 1.62 -32.25 12.00
CA LEU A 251 2.71 -32.03 11.03
C LEU A 251 3.27 -33.35 10.47
N GLU A 252 3.37 -34.39 11.29
CA GLU A 252 3.75 -35.74 10.86
C GLU A 252 2.71 -36.32 9.89
N HIS A 253 1.42 -36.20 10.23
CA HIS A 253 0.31 -36.62 9.36
C HIS A 253 0.34 -35.93 7.99
N LEU A 254 0.51 -34.60 7.97
CA LEU A 254 0.57 -33.78 6.76
C LEU A 254 1.87 -33.95 5.95
N SER A 255 2.91 -34.59 6.52
CA SER A 255 4.07 -35.03 5.75
C SER A 255 3.79 -36.25 4.86
N SER A 256 2.81 -37.07 5.27
CA SER A 256 2.42 -38.31 4.57
C SER A 256 1.11 -38.19 3.79
N ASN A 257 0.25 -37.21 4.11
CA ASN A 257 -1.10 -37.07 3.56
C ASN A 257 -1.33 -35.65 3.01
N GLN A 258 -2.02 -35.53 1.87
CA GLN A 258 -2.21 -34.23 1.20
C GLN A 258 -3.30 -33.37 1.86
N GLU A 259 -4.40 -33.96 2.33
CA GLU A 259 -5.46 -33.28 3.11
C GLU A 259 -5.95 -31.93 2.54
N GLY A 260 -6.03 -31.82 1.20
CA GLY A 260 -6.45 -30.61 0.50
C GLY A 260 -5.34 -29.59 0.20
N MET A 261 -4.08 -29.90 0.52
CA MET A 261 -2.88 -29.22 -0.01
C MET A 261 -2.50 -29.81 -1.37
N THR A 262 -1.83 -29.03 -2.23
CA THR A 262 -1.38 -29.55 -3.54
C THR A 262 -0.30 -30.64 -3.43
N ARG A 263 0.46 -30.68 -2.33
CA ARG A 263 1.50 -31.71 -2.04
C ARG A 263 1.62 -32.01 -0.54
N THR A 264 2.21 -33.16 -0.22
CA THR A 264 2.63 -33.50 1.16
C THR A 264 3.99 -32.87 1.49
N TYR A 265 4.31 -32.73 2.77
CA TYR A 265 5.59 -32.11 3.17
C TYR A 265 6.82 -32.96 2.85
N GLY A 266 7.88 -32.31 2.38
CA GLY A 266 9.24 -32.87 2.28
C GLY A 266 9.41 -34.07 1.33
N ASN A 267 8.45 -34.33 0.43
CA ASN A 267 8.45 -35.53 -0.41
C ASN A 267 9.41 -35.42 -1.61
N THR A 268 10.71 -35.47 -1.32
CA THR A 268 11.78 -35.41 -2.32
C THR A 268 12.81 -36.53 -2.17
N ARG A 269 12.39 -37.76 -1.81
CA ARG A 269 13.03 -39.04 -2.24
C ARG A 269 12.40 -40.30 -1.62
N THR A 270 11.92 -41.20 -2.48
CA THR A 270 12.20 -42.65 -2.33
C THR A 270 12.22 -43.43 -3.65
N ASN A 271 11.67 -42.91 -4.75
CA ASN A 271 11.66 -43.59 -6.06
C ASN A 271 12.60 -42.98 -7.11
N ALA A 272 13.85 -42.69 -6.73
CA ALA A 272 14.94 -42.63 -7.69
C ALA A 272 15.36 -44.06 -8.04
N GLN A 273 14.56 -44.74 -8.88
CA GLN A 273 14.87 -46.07 -9.37
C GLN A 273 16.23 -46.04 -10.10
N PRO A 274 17.20 -46.91 -9.75
CA PRO A 274 18.51 -46.87 -10.37
C PRO A 274 18.38 -47.07 -11.88
N ALA A 275 19.01 -46.17 -12.64
CA ALA A 275 18.97 -46.22 -14.11
C ALA A 275 19.45 -47.60 -14.61
N PRO A 276 18.83 -48.17 -15.66
CA PRO A 276 19.29 -49.42 -16.25
C PRO A 276 20.75 -49.30 -16.65
N GLN A 277 21.61 -50.19 -16.14
CA GLN A 277 23.02 -50.21 -16.49
C GLN A 277 23.15 -50.54 -17.99
N LEU A 278 23.55 -49.54 -18.78
CA LEU A 278 23.94 -49.74 -20.17
C LEU A 278 25.20 -50.64 -20.21
N PRO A 279 25.26 -51.65 -21.10
CA PRO A 279 26.41 -52.56 -21.18
C PRO A 279 27.69 -51.81 -21.62
N PRO A 280 28.87 -52.28 -21.19
CA PRO A 280 30.13 -51.57 -21.40
C PRO A 280 30.49 -51.44 -22.89
N ARG A 281 30.80 -50.21 -23.30
CA ARG A 281 31.26 -49.89 -24.66
C ARG A 281 32.70 -50.39 -24.86
N PRO A 282 33.02 -51.11 -25.95
CA PRO A 282 34.36 -51.65 -26.18
C PRO A 282 35.40 -50.55 -26.46
N ALA A 283 36.64 -50.82 -26.05
CA ALA A 283 37.75 -49.87 -26.13
C ALA A 283 38.19 -49.52 -27.57
N PRO A 284 38.68 -48.30 -27.83
CA PRO A 284 39.14 -47.88 -29.16
C PRO A 284 40.46 -48.55 -29.53
N ARG A 285 40.56 -49.03 -30.78
CA ARG A 285 41.79 -49.56 -31.38
C ARG A 285 42.76 -48.44 -31.78
N SER A 286 44.04 -48.68 -31.53
CA SER A 286 45.17 -47.83 -31.95
C SER A 286 45.68 -48.16 -33.36
N ALA A 287 45.75 -47.14 -34.22
CA ALA A 287 46.62 -47.03 -35.41
C ALA A 287 46.52 -45.56 -35.92
N GLY A 288 47.52 -44.93 -36.54
CA GLY A 288 48.90 -45.36 -36.80
C GLY A 288 49.53 -44.58 -37.98
N ALA A 289 50.48 -43.69 -37.68
CA ALA A 289 51.60 -43.17 -38.51
C ALA A 289 51.43 -42.68 -39.98
N GLY A 290 52.17 -41.60 -40.29
CA GLY A 290 52.57 -41.16 -41.65
C GLY A 290 51.73 -40.01 -42.24
N MET A 291 52.26 -39.10 -43.07
CA MET A 291 53.64 -38.81 -43.51
C MET A 291 53.66 -37.38 -44.13
N ALA A 292 54.80 -36.67 -44.12
CA ALA A 292 54.97 -35.34 -44.76
C ALA A 292 55.72 -35.48 -46.12
N PRO A 293 56.14 -34.42 -46.86
CA PRO A 293 55.90 -32.95 -46.76
C PRO A 293 55.55 -32.27 -48.14
N ASP A 294 55.64 -30.92 -48.19
CA ASP A 294 56.52 -30.13 -49.11
C ASP A 294 55.92 -28.99 -49.99
N ASN A 295 56.65 -27.84 -49.99
CA ASN A 295 56.67 -26.69 -50.93
C ASN A 295 55.38 -25.86 -51.22
N GLY A 296 55.41 -24.52 -51.42
CA GLY A 296 56.50 -23.51 -51.32
C GLY A 296 56.32 -22.33 -52.33
N VAL A 297 56.77 -21.11 -51.97
CA VAL A 297 56.96 -19.90 -52.86
C VAL A 297 55.63 -19.29 -53.41
N SER A 298 55.38 -17.99 -53.70
CA SER A 298 56.00 -16.63 -53.63
C SER A 298 54.86 -15.60 -53.31
N GLY A 299 54.96 -14.25 -53.22
CA GLY A 299 55.99 -13.20 -53.41
C GLY A 299 55.42 -12.00 -54.21
N PHE A 300 56.03 -10.80 -54.07
CA PHE A 300 55.74 -9.49 -54.76
C PHE A 300 54.49 -8.70 -54.26
N GLU A 301 54.63 -7.47 -53.72
CA GLU A 301 54.93 -6.12 -54.33
C GLU A 301 53.67 -5.43 -54.92
N ASP A 302 53.51 -4.10 -55.02
CA ASP A 302 53.94 -2.93 -54.21
C ASP A 302 53.20 -1.66 -54.73
N HIS A 303 52.59 -0.82 -53.86
CA HIS A 303 52.33 0.66 -54.00
C HIS A 303 51.79 1.31 -55.34
N PRO A 304 51.61 2.66 -55.48
CA PRO A 304 50.90 3.66 -54.63
C PRO A 304 49.98 4.68 -55.41
N ALA A 305 49.37 5.64 -54.66
CA ALA A 305 49.00 7.04 -55.04
C ALA A 305 47.94 7.29 -56.17
N SER A 306 46.80 7.96 -55.96
CA SER A 306 46.58 9.44 -55.80
C SER A 306 45.11 9.74 -56.28
N GLY A 307 44.39 10.85 -56.03
CA GLY A 307 44.57 12.05 -55.20
C GLY A 307 43.40 13.06 -55.41
N PHE A 308 43.32 14.09 -54.55
CA PHE A 308 42.61 15.40 -54.69
C PHE A 308 41.06 15.54 -54.82
N GLY A 309 40.50 16.37 -53.91
CA GLY A 309 39.32 17.23 -54.10
C GLY A 309 38.03 16.83 -53.32
N SER A 310 37.21 17.70 -52.71
CA SER A 310 37.30 19.07 -52.16
C SER A 310 35.87 19.54 -51.78
N TRP A 311 35.57 19.67 -50.48
CA TRP A 311 34.57 20.58 -49.84
C TRP A 311 33.03 20.34 -49.87
N VAL A 312 32.44 20.71 -48.72
CA VAL A 312 31.03 21.08 -48.37
C VAL A 312 30.05 19.99 -47.84
N ASN A 313 29.62 20.22 -46.58
CA ASN A 313 28.39 19.86 -45.80
C ASN A 313 27.38 18.84 -46.39
N SER A 314 26.73 17.95 -45.63
CA SER A 314 26.07 18.22 -44.33
C SER A 314 25.60 16.95 -43.60
N SER A 315 25.59 17.00 -42.26
CA SER A 315 24.66 16.34 -41.31
C SER A 315 24.11 14.93 -41.58
N ASN A 316 24.60 13.99 -40.76
CA ASN A 316 23.88 12.90 -40.07
C ASN A 316 22.41 12.63 -40.43
N ASP A 317 22.12 11.38 -40.78
CA ASP A 317 21.11 10.57 -40.08
C ASP A 317 21.47 9.09 -40.24
N SER A 318 21.52 8.32 -39.15
CA SER A 318 21.79 6.88 -39.19
C SER A 318 21.21 6.18 -37.96
N GLU A 319 20.53 5.07 -38.23
CA GLU A 319 20.24 3.96 -37.33
C GLU A 319 19.35 4.22 -36.09
N LEU A 320 18.07 3.86 -36.22
CA LEU A 320 17.54 2.79 -35.37
C LEU A 320 16.43 2.01 -36.08
N TYR A 321 16.64 0.70 -36.29
CA TYR A 321 15.68 -0.19 -36.94
C TYR A 321 15.70 -1.57 -36.27
N GLU A 322 14.83 -1.77 -35.27
CA GLU A 322 14.33 -3.08 -34.79
C GLU A 322 12.97 -2.77 -34.12
N SER A 323 11.83 -3.06 -34.75
CA SER A 323 11.16 -4.35 -34.90
C SER A 323 10.60 -4.94 -33.60
N VAL A 324 9.28 -4.82 -33.39
CA VAL A 324 8.49 -5.83 -32.68
C VAL A 324 7.16 -6.03 -33.44
N VAL A 325 6.78 -7.29 -33.58
CA VAL A 325 5.58 -7.79 -34.26
C VAL A 325 4.68 -8.46 -33.20
N ASP A 326 3.37 -8.24 -33.31
CA ASP A 326 2.28 -8.93 -32.58
C ASP A 326 2.31 -8.84 -31.01
N ASP A 327 1.25 -9.11 -30.25
CA ASP A 327 -0.02 -9.79 -30.60
C ASP A 327 -1.24 -9.26 -29.80
N GLN A 328 -2.42 -9.78 -30.14
CA GLN A 328 -3.75 -9.43 -29.64
C GLN A 328 -4.20 -10.24 -28.38
N GLN A 329 -5.28 -9.74 -27.76
CA GLN A 329 -6.26 -10.47 -26.93
C GLN A 329 -5.82 -11.12 -25.60
N GLN A 330 -6.47 -10.69 -24.50
CA GLN A 330 -7.58 -11.48 -23.94
C GLN A 330 -8.49 -10.65 -23.02
N GLN A 331 -9.81 -10.75 -23.24
CA GLN A 331 -10.83 -10.37 -22.27
C GLN A 331 -11.21 -11.61 -21.47
N LEU A 332 -11.35 -11.49 -20.14
CA LEU A 332 -12.13 -12.44 -19.36
C LEU A 332 -13.01 -11.72 -18.33
N HIS A 333 -14.30 -12.07 -18.35
CA HIS A 333 -15.29 -11.61 -17.38
C HIS A 333 -15.09 -12.31 -16.02
N ALA A 334 -15.28 -11.56 -14.94
CA ALA A 334 -15.68 -12.11 -13.65
C ALA A 334 -16.84 -11.26 -13.09
N GLN A 335 -17.95 -11.91 -12.71
CA GLN A 335 -19.02 -11.29 -11.92
C GLN A 335 -18.68 -11.33 -10.43
N PRO A 336 -19.29 -10.46 -9.61
CA PRO A 336 -18.95 -10.34 -8.19
C PRO A 336 -19.79 -11.27 -7.31
N ASP A 337 -19.12 -12.02 -6.42
CA ASP A 337 -19.78 -12.71 -5.31
C ASP A 337 -19.83 -11.86 -4.04
N THR A 338 -20.83 -12.15 -3.20
CA THR A 338 -21.29 -11.26 -2.13
C THR A 338 -20.57 -11.46 -0.81
N ALA A 339 -19.97 -10.39 -0.27
CA ALA A 339 -19.37 -10.37 1.07
C ALA A 339 -20.21 -9.54 2.05
N VAL A 340 -20.79 -10.21 3.05
CA VAL A 340 -21.60 -9.58 4.11
C VAL A 340 -20.68 -8.92 5.15
N PHE A 341 -20.69 -7.57 5.20
CA PHE A 341 -19.93 -6.81 6.21
C PHE A 341 -20.71 -6.62 7.50
N ARG A 342 -20.07 -6.90 8.65
CA ARG A 342 -20.63 -6.75 10.00
C ARG A 342 -19.84 -5.67 10.74
N VAL A 343 -20.47 -4.53 11.02
CA VAL A 343 -19.82 -3.38 11.66
C VAL A 343 -20.01 -3.43 13.18
N HIS A 344 -18.92 -3.35 13.93
CA HIS A 344 -18.93 -3.00 15.35
C HIS A 344 -18.60 -1.51 15.50
N ALA A 345 -19.53 -0.73 16.06
CA ALA A 345 -19.32 0.67 16.38
C ALA A 345 -18.86 0.82 17.85
N ALA A 346 -17.77 1.53 18.07
CA ALA A 346 -17.38 2.07 19.37
C ALA A 346 -17.77 3.56 19.42
N ALA A 347 -18.27 4.03 20.57
CA ALA A 347 -18.92 5.32 20.68
C ALA A 347 -17.94 6.50 20.91
N SER A 348 -18.34 7.67 20.43
CA SER A 348 -17.67 8.97 20.60
C SER A 348 -17.89 9.55 22.01
N GLY A 349 -16.94 10.36 22.47
CA GLY A 349 -17.07 11.30 23.58
C GLY A 349 -16.73 12.72 23.16
N THR A 350 -17.75 13.57 23.06
CA THR A 350 -17.73 15.04 23.00
C THR A 350 -17.62 15.61 24.43
N THR A 351 -17.22 16.84 24.75
CA THR A 351 -16.76 18.07 24.03
C THR A 351 -16.11 18.97 25.11
N ASP A 352 -15.45 20.07 24.74
CA ASP A 352 -15.87 21.43 25.15
C ASP A 352 -14.91 22.50 24.58
N ASP A 353 -15.49 23.50 23.90
CA ASP A 353 -14.80 24.67 23.37
C ASP A 353 -14.71 25.80 24.40
N ASN A 354 -13.70 26.67 24.25
CA ASN A 354 -13.83 28.11 24.56
C ASN A 354 -12.81 28.93 23.77
N THR A 355 -13.21 30.13 23.33
CA THR A 355 -12.54 30.91 22.28
C THR A 355 -11.87 32.21 22.78
N LEU A 356 -10.80 32.58 22.07
CA LEU A 356 -10.15 33.91 21.92
C LEU A 356 -9.77 34.74 23.17
N SER A 357 -8.49 35.15 23.24
CA SER A 357 -8.05 36.55 22.95
C SER A 357 -6.52 36.73 23.09
N ASP A 358 -5.96 37.77 22.49
CA ASP A 358 -4.53 37.92 22.14
C ASP A 358 -3.57 38.46 23.25
N ASN A 359 -2.26 38.28 22.96
CA ASN A 359 -1.11 39.20 23.13
C ASN A 359 0.09 38.78 24.00
N ASN A 360 1.28 39.16 23.47
CA ASN A 360 2.61 39.15 24.12
C ASN A 360 2.59 39.88 25.49
N THR A 361 3.46 39.63 26.47
CA THR A 361 4.94 39.67 26.40
C THR A 361 5.57 39.28 27.76
N ASN A 362 6.83 38.82 27.73
CA ASN A 362 7.81 38.83 28.83
C ASN A 362 7.65 37.92 30.07
N ALA A 363 8.82 37.48 30.56
CA ALA A 363 9.00 36.54 31.66
C ALA A 363 9.02 37.22 33.04
N ILE A 364 8.63 36.46 34.08
CA ILE A 364 9.18 36.49 35.44
C ILE A 364 8.95 35.12 36.09
N SER A 365 9.90 34.66 36.89
CA SER A 365 9.88 33.39 37.61
C SER A 365 9.12 33.44 38.94
N THR A 366 8.35 32.41 39.30
CA THR A 366 8.23 31.96 40.70
C THR A 366 7.72 30.52 40.87
N GLN A 367 8.55 29.72 41.54
CA GLN A 367 8.26 28.65 42.53
C GLN A 367 6.86 28.00 42.66
N SER A 368 6.86 26.67 42.53
CA SER A 368 6.39 25.68 43.52
C SER A 368 5.04 25.85 44.23
N SER A 369 4.11 24.92 43.98
CA SER A 369 3.60 24.03 45.06
C SER A 369 2.90 22.78 44.51
N SER A 370 3.12 21.65 45.18
CA SER A 370 2.53 20.35 44.86
C SER A 370 1.19 20.17 45.59
N ALA A 371 0.17 19.61 44.91
CA ALA A 371 -1.06 19.16 45.56
C ALA A 371 -1.57 17.85 44.94
N SER A 372 -1.35 16.75 45.66
CA SER A 372 -1.88 15.42 45.36
C SER A 372 -3.39 15.34 45.62
N LEU A 373 -4.17 14.81 44.67
CA LEU A 373 -5.61 14.62 44.86
C LEU A 373 -5.94 13.12 45.02
N LEU A 374 -6.43 12.78 46.22
CA LEU A 374 -6.73 11.41 46.66
C LEU A 374 -8.06 10.90 46.07
N MET A 375 -8.05 9.66 45.54
CA MET A 375 -9.28 8.91 45.31
C MET A 375 -9.97 8.58 46.65
N ARG A 376 -11.31 8.63 46.68
CA ARG A 376 -12.10 8.01 47.76
C ARG A 376 -13.35 7.33 47.20
N ALA A 377 -13.64 6.16 47.75
CA ALA A 377 -14.60 5.20 47.19
C ALA A 377 -16.08 5.53 47.49
N ALA A 378 -16.96 4.84 46.76
CA ALA A 378 -18.40 4.83 46.94
C ALA A 378 -18.85 4.17 48.28
N PRO A 379 -20.14 4.28 48.60
CA PRO A 379 -20.87 3.16 49.20
C PRO A 379 -22.06 2.70 48.33
N ALA A 380 -22.34 1.40 48.37
CA ALA A 380 -23.47 0.74 47.72
C ALA A 380 -24.73 0.72 48.61
N GLY A 381 -25.90 0.45 48.03
CA GLY A 381 -27.09 0.10 48.83
C GLY A 381 -28.38 -0.16 48.04
N LEU A 382 -28.99 -1.34 48.31
CA LEU A 382 -30.40 -1.75 48.03
C LEU A 382 -30.74 -1.98 46.53
N LYS A 383 -31.10 -3.19 46.05
CA LYS A 383 -32.17 -4.16 46.42
C LYS A 383 -33.59 -3.54 46.43
N ALA A 384 -34.67 -4.21 46.03
CA ALA A 384 -34.95 -5.38 45.18
C ALA A 384 -36.49 -5.56 45.14
N PHE A 385 -37.03 -6.42 44.26
CA PHE A 385 -38.45 -6.81 44.14
C PHE A 385 -39.43 -5.71 43.63
N GLY A 386 -40.53 -6.06 42.95
CA GLY A 386 -40.99 -7.40 42.59
C GLY A 386 -42.13 -7.41 41.56
N SER A 387 -42.38 -8.58 40.96
CA SER A 387 -43.46 -8.84 40.01
C SER A 387 -44.82 -8.94 40.71
N GLY A 388 -45.90 -8.55 40.03
CA GLY A 388 -47.28 -8.67 40.51
C GLY A 388 -48.25 -8.91 39.35
N VAL A 389 -49.02 -9.99 39.42
CA VAL A 389 -49.88 -10.51 38.34
C VAL A 389 -51.36 -10.39 38.70
N GLY A 390 -52.18 -9.95 37.72
CA GLY A 390 -53.57 -10.38 37.56
C GLY A 390 -54.65 -9.76 38.46
N GLY A 391 -55.85 -9.57 37.90
CA GLY A 391 -57.05 -9.20 38.67
C GLY A 391 -58.15 -8.54 37.84
N THR A 392 -59.12 -9.31 37.35
CA THR A 392 -60.35 -8.81 36.71
C THR A 392 -61.53 -8.75 37.69
N SER A 393 -62.26 -7.63 37.74
CA SER A 393 -63.65 -7.58 38.22
C SER A 393 -64.36 -6.29 37.80
N ALA A 394 -65.64 -6.40 37.40
CA ALA A 394 -66.51 -5.27 37.06
C ALA A 394 -67.31 -4.76 38.28
N GLY A 395 -67.82 -3.52 38.25
CA GLY A 395 -68.77 -3.05 39.27
C GLY A 395 -69.08 -1.54 39.33
N ALA A 396 -70.17 -1.14 38.69
CA ALA A 396 -71.11 -0.05 39.02
C ALA A 396 -70.66 1.29 39.70
N VAL A 397 -70.82 2.38 38.92
CA VAL A 397 -71.54 3.64 39.25
C VAL A 397 -71.49 4.19 40.69
N ARG A 398 -70.89 5.38 40.86
CA ARG A 398 -71.46 6.45 41.71
C ARG A 398 -71.10 7.85 41.20
N VAL A 399 -72.11 8.72 41.11
CA VAL A 399 -71.94 10.14 40.75
C VAL A 399 -71.38 10.91 41.95
N ASN A 400 -70.37 11.75 41.73
CA ASN A 400 -70.09 12.86 42.63
C ASN A 400 -69.44 14.03 41.86
N GLY A 401 -69.98 15.23 42.03
CA GLY A 401 -69.43 16.45 41.43
C GLY A 401 -68.23 16.95 42.25
N GLY A 402 -67.12 17.22 41.57
CA GLY A 402 -65.90 17.76 42.19
C GLY A 402 -64.97 18.31 41.13
N ASN A 403 -64.31 19.44 41.44
CA ASN A 403 -63.47 20.21 40.53
C ASN A 403 -62.59 19.34 39.61
N ARG A 404 -62.81 19.43 38.29
CA ARG A 404 -61.86 18.95 37.27
C ARG A 404 -60.60 19.82 37.33
N GLN A 405 -59.66 19.48 38.21
CA GLN A 405 -58.26 19.68 37.87
C GLN A 405 -57.99 18.80 36.64
N VAL A 406 -57.90 19.43 35.47
CA VAL A 406 -57.40 18.77 34.27
C VAL A 406 -55.98 18.30 34.61
N PRO A 407 -55.69 16.99 34.61
CA PRO A 407 -54.32 16.55 34.80
C PRO A 407 -53.50 17.19 33.68
N ARG A 408 -52.37 17.82 34.04
CA ARG A 408 -51.32 18.12 33.06
C ARG A 408 -50.76 16.80 32.58
N GLU A 409 -51.51 16.16 31.69
CA GLU A 409 -51.08 15.00 30.93
C GLU A 409 -49.80 15.43 30.22
N GLN A 410 -48.67 14.93 30.73
CA GLN A 410 -47.39 15.18 30.10
C GLN A 410 -47.47 14.53 28.74
N VAL A 411 -47.71 15.35 27.71
CA VAL A 411 -47.52 14.99 26.32
C VAL A 411 -46.02 14.75 26.12
N ARG A 412 -45.55 13.59 26.61
CA ARG A 412 -44.32 12.98 26.16
C ARG A 412 -44.54 12.68 24.70
N LEU A 413 -44.17 13.65 23.86
CA LEU A 413 -43.94 13.46 22.44
C LEU A 413 -43.01 12.25 22.34
N LYS A 414 -43.59 11.07 22.09
CA LYS A 414 -42.85 9.88 21.75
C LYS A 414 -42.26 10.17 20.38
N LEU A 415 -41.04 10.71 20.36
CA LEU A 415 -40.22 10.84 19.17
C LEU A 415 -40.13 9.45 18.55
N GLY A 416 -40.96 9.22 17.53
CA GLY A 416 -41.08 7.93 16.89
C GLY A 416 -39.76 7.53 16.23
N PRO A 417 -39.51 6.23 16.00
CA PRO A 417 -38.30 5.74 15.35
C PRO A 417 -38.03 6.47 14.02
N ASN A 418 -39.09 6.90 13.33
CA ASN A 418 -39.05 7.67 12.08
C ASN A 418 -38.19 8.94 12.19
N LEU A 419 -38.21 9.70 13.30
CA LEU A 419 -37.42 10.93 13.42
C LEU A 419 -35.91 10.66 13.30
N ARG A 420 -35.44 9.52 13.84
CA ARG A 420 -34.02 9.13 13.70
C ARG A 420 -33.65 8.93 12.23
N LEU A 421 -34.54 8.34 11.43
CA LEU A 421 -34.34 8.14 10.00
C LEU A 421 -34.29 9.48 9.24
N TYR A 422 -35.18 10.43 9.55
CA TYR A 422 -35.15 11.79 8.99
C TYR A 422 -33.85 12.54 9.34
N VAL A 423 -33.37 12.45 10.59
CA VAL A 423 -32.11 13.09 11.01
C VAL A 423 -30.90 12.48 10.28
N VAL A 424 -30.83 11.14 10.20
CA VAL A 424 -29.75 10.43 9.48
C VAL A 424 -29.77 10.79 7.99
N TYR A 425 -30.95 10.84 7.37
CA TYR A 425 -31.10 11.24 5.96
C TYR A 425 -30.65 12.69 5.73
N SER A 426 -31.08 13.62 6.58
CA SER A 426 -30.66 15.03 6.55
C SER A 426 -29.14 15.18 6.60
N PHE A 427 -28.50 14.45 7.53
CA PHE A 427 -27.06 14.44 7.71
C PHE A 427 -26.33 13.95 6.46
N PHE A 428 -26.72 12.80 5.88
CA PHE A 428 -26.09 12.29 4.67
C PHE A 428 -26.31 13.21 3.46
N LEU A 429 -27.49 13.82 3.32
CA LEU A 429 -27.79 14.74 2.23
C LEU A 429 -26.95 16.04 2.33
N LEU A 430 -26.83 16.62 3.54
CA LEU A 430 -25.98 17.77 3.79
C LEU A 430 -24.49 17.44 3.58
N LEU A 431 -24.02 16.30 4.10
CA LEU A 431 -22.64 15.85 3.91
C LEU A 431 -22.32 15.68 2.42
N THR A 432 -23.23 15.07 1.65
CA THR A 432 -23.09 14.94 0.19
C THR A 432 -22.98 16.30 -0.50
N ALA A 433 -23.83 17.26 -0.12
CA ALA A 433 -23.82 18.62 -0.69
C ALA A 433 -22.49 19.35 -0.40
N VAL A 434 -21.98 19.25 0.83
CA VAL A 434 -20.71 19.86 1.24
C VAL A 434 -19.53 19.18 0.54
N LEU A 435 -19.43 17.85 0.57
CA LEU A 435 -18.32 17.12 -0.08
C LEU A 435 -18.25 17.39 -1.57
N GLY A 436 -19.39 17.42 -2.27
CA GLY A 436 -19.43 17.73 -3.69
C GLY A 436 -19.06 19.19 -3.99
N THR A 437 -19.49 20.13 -3.14
CA THR A 437 -19.10 21.55 -3.27
C THR A 437 -17.58 21.74 -3.05
N VAL A 438 -16.99 21.06 -2.07
CA VAL A 438 -15.53 21.07 -1.83
C VAL A 438 -14.78 20.38 -2.97
N ALA A 439 -15.29 19.25 -3.49
CA ALA A 439 -14.70 18.53 -4.61
C ALA A 439 -14.59 19.44 -5.84
N ILE A 440 -15.67 20.08 -6.26
CA ILE A 440 -15.65 20.93 -7.47
C ILE A 440 -14.85 22.22 -7.28
N ALA A 441 -14.85 22.82 -6.09
CA ALA A 441 -14.09 24.05 -5.81
C ALA A 441 -12.58 23.82 -5.65
N SER A 442 -12.17 22.60 -5.30
CA SER A 442 -10.76 22.27 -5.05
C SER A 442 -9.94 22.17 -6.36
N PRO A 443 -8.75 22.78 -6.41
CA PRO A 443 -7.81 22.65 -7.52
C PRO A 443 -7.01 21.33 -7.50
N PHE A 444 -7.27 20.39 -6.58
CA PHE A 444 -6.47 19.18 -6.41
C PHE A 444 -7.17 17.92 -6.98
N TRP A 445 -7.59 17.95 -8.25
CA TRP A 445 -8.08 16.75 -8.95
C TRP A 445 -6.93 15.93 -9.52
N LEU A 446 -5.92 16.60 -10.07
CA LEU A 446 -4.62 16.03 -10.45
C LEU A 446 -3.51 16.83 -9.81
N THR A 447 -2.40 16.16 -9.49
CA THR A 447 -1.19 16.81 -9.02
C THR A 447 0.02 16.29 -9.79
N THR A 448 0.91 17.19 -10.21
CA THR A 448 2.18 16.81 -10.84
C THR A 448 3.31 16.83 -9.79
N PRO A 449 4.21 15.83 -9.77
CA PRO A 449 5.38 15.81 -8.91
C PRO A 449 6.42 16.81 -9.44
N SER A 450 7.25 17.31 -8.53
CA SER A 450 8.16 18.43 -8.79
C SER A 450 9.37 18.09 -9.68
N GLY A 451 9.47 16.84 -10.16
CA GLY A 451 10.73 16.21 -10.60
C GLY A 451 11.33 16.63 -11.94
N LEU A 452 10.66 17.44 -12.76
CA LEU A 452 11.16 17.83 -14.09
C LEU A 452 11.09 19.34 -14.38
N THR A 453 10.14 20.08 -13.79
CA THR A 453 9.96 21.51 -14.04
C THR A 453 10.18 22.40 -12.81
N GLY A 454 10.67 21.84 -11.70
CA GLY A 454 10.83 22.51 -10.40
C GLY A 454 9.51 22.78 -9.67
N ASN A 455 8.49 23.23 -10.40
CA ASN A 455 7.19 23.60 -9.85
C ASN A 455 6.19 22.44 -10.02
N SER A 456 5.64 21.95 -8.91
CA SER A 456 4.56 20.96 -8.89
C SER A 456 3.20 21.64 -8.98
N LYS A 457 2.45 21.41 -10.06
CA LYS A 457 1.13 22.03 -10.30
C LYS A 457 -0.01 21.20 -9.70
N ALA A 458 -1.02 21.89 -9.19
CA ALA A 458 -2.33 21.31 -8.84
C ALA A 458 -3.36 21.72 -9.90
N ILE A 459 -4.14 20.76 -10.41
CA ILE A 459 -5.07 20.98 -11.52
C ILE A 459 -6.46 20.45 -11.13
N GLY A 460 -7.46 21.33 -11.12
CA GLY A 460 -8.86 21.04 -10.81
C GLY A 460 -9.78 21.20 -12.02
N ILE A 461 -11.08 20.99 -11.79
CA ILE A 461 -12.11 21.11 -12.84
C ILE A 461 -12.33 22.57 -13.28
N VAL A 462 -12.34 23.52 -12.33
CA VAL A 462 -12.65 24.95 -12.58
C VAL A 462 -11.51 25.91 -12.22
N SER A 463 -10.46 25.39 -11.58
CA SER A 463 -9.30 26.13 -11.07
C SER A 463 -8.04 25.29 -11.17
N PHE A 464 -6.88 25.94 -11.09
CA PHE A 464 -5.56 25.33 -11.11
C PHE A 464 -4.60 26.21 -10.30
N CYS A 465 -3.49 25.65 -9.82
CA CYS A 465 -2.45 26.40 -9.09
C CYS A 465 -1.07 26.10 -9.69
N TYR A 466 -0.24 27.13 -9.81
CA TYR A 466 1.11 26.98 -10.38
C TYR A 466 2.07 26.25 -9.45
N ASP A 467 1.89 26.40 -8.13
CA ASP A 467 2.49 25.53 -7.11
C ASP A 467 1.38 24.93 -6.22
N LYS A 468 1.40 23.61 -6.02
CA LYS A 468 0.53 22.87 -5.11
C LYS A 468 0.72 23.26 -3.65
N ASN A 469 1.90 23.81 -3.31
CA ASN A 469 2.24 24.21 -1.94
C ASN A 469 1.80 25.65 -1.62
N ASP A 470 1.51 26.47 -2.65
CA ASP A 470 1.12 27.86 -2.51
C ASP A 470 -0.29 28.09 -3.07
N LEU A 471 -1.27 28.09 -2.16
CA LEU A 471 -2.69 28.30 -2.47
C LEU A 471 -3.00 29.71 -2.98
N ASP A 472 -2.11 30.69 -2.76
CA ASP A 472 -2.31 32.05 -3.29
C ASP A 472 -1.99 32.11 -4.80
N THR A 473 -1.33 31.08 -5.36
CA THR A 473 -1.12 30.91 -6.82
C THR A 473 -2.30 30.26 -7.55
N CYS A 474 -3.42 30.02 -6.88
CA CYS A 474 -4.57 29.33 -7.46
C CYS A 474 -5.48 30.28 -8.28
N GLU A 475 -5.48 30.10 -9.60
CA GLU A 475 -6.30 30.85 -10.54
C GLU A 475 -7.51 30.02 -11.01
N ARG A 476 -8.56 30.71 -11.49
CA ARG A 476 -9.63 30.06 -12.28
C ARG A 476 -9.22 30.10 -13.75
N TYR A 477 -9.60 29.09 -14.53
CA TYR A 477 -9.30 29.06 -15.96
C TYR A 477 -9.81 30.28 -16.74
N GLY A 478 -10.84 30.95 -16.22
CA GLY A 478 -11.31 32.26 -16.71
C GLY A 478 -12.67 32.64 -16.13
N HIS A 479 -13.45 33.39 -16.91
CA HIS A 479 -14.81 33.83 -16.54
C HIS A 479 -15.91 33.06 -17.29
N SER A 480 -15.56 32.35 -18.36
CA SER A 480 -16.46 31.59 -19.23
C SER A 480 -16.21 30.08 -19.09
N PRO A 481 -17.23 29.22 -19.18
CA PRO A 481 -17.04 27.77 -19.27
C PRO A 481 -16.16 27.33 -20.46
N LYS A 482 -15.97 28.19 -21.48
CA LYS A 482 -15.07 27.93 -22.60
C LYS A 482 -13.59 28.02 -22.23
N ASP A 483 -13.25 28.65 -21.11
CA ASP A 483 -11.86 28.95 -20.74
C ASP A 483 -11.16 27.73 -20.12
N ILE A 484 -11.93 26.77 -19.58
CA ILE A 484 -11.42 25.44 -19.17
C ILE A 484 -10.79 24.77 -20.41
N PRO A 485 -9.54 24.29 -20.36
CA PRO A 485 -8.78 23.93 -21.56
C PRO A 485 -9.28 22.66 -22.27
N ILE A 486 -9.69 21.64 -21.51
CA ILE A 486 -10.09 20.32 -22.04
C ILE A 486 -11.62 20.26 -22.19
N GLU A 487 -12.11 19.85 -23.37
CA GLU A 487 -13.55 19.81 -23.68
C GLU A 487 -14.32 18.86 -22.75
N TYR A 488 -13.79 17.66 -22.50
CA TYR A 488 -14.38 16.73 -21.53
C TYR A 488 -14.47 17.32 -20.11
N TRP A 489 -13.55 18.19 -19.72
CA TRP A 489 -13.58 18.86 -18.42
C TRP A 489 -14.61 19.98 -18.37
N ARG A 490 -14.91 20.65 -19.49
CA ARG A 490 -16.07 21.56 -19.61
C ARG A 490 -17.38 20.80 -19.35
N GLY A 491 -17.54 19.63 -19.98
CA GLY A 491 -18.70 18.75 -19.78
C GLY A 491 -18.80 18.25 -18.34
N THR A 492 -17.66 17.86 -17.75
CA THR A 492 -17.53 17.50 -16.33
C THR A 492 -18.01 18.64 -15.43
N ALA A 493 -17.48 19.86 -15.61
CA ALA A 493 -17.84 21.04 -14.82
C ALA A 493 -19.34 21.33 -14.90
N GLY A 494 -19.92 21.36 -16.10
CA GLY A 494 -21.34 21.64 -16.31
C GLY A 494 -22.25 20.62 -15.62
N LEU A 495 -22.00 19.32 -15.79
CA LEU A 495 -22.78 18.26 -15.17
C LEU A 495 -22.63 18.22 -13.66
N PHE A 496 -21.43 18.47 -13.14
CA PHE A 496 -21.16 18.45 -11.70
C PHE A 496 -21.80 19.66 -11.01
N VAL A 497 -21.70 20.88 -11.57
CA VAL A 497 -22.44 22.07 -11.08
C VAL A 497 -23.94 21.81 -11.07
N PHE A 498 -24.50 21.30 -12.18
CA PHE A 498 -25.92 20.99 -12.27
C PHE A 498 -26.35 19.98 -11.19
N ALA A 499 -25.59 18.90 -11.01
CA ALA A 499 -25.86 17.92 -9.96
C ALA A 499 -25.84 18.55 -8.55
N MET A 500 -24.88 19.44 -8.26
CA MET A 500 -24.79 20.15 -6.98
C MET A 500 -26.00 21.07 -6.76
N MET A 501 -26.44 21.82 -7.78
CA MET A 501 -27.65 22.66 -7.67
C MET A 501 -28.89 21.82 -7.33
N VAL A 502 -29.04 20.65 -7.94
CA VAL A 502 -30.16 19.73 -7.66
C VAL A 502 -30.06 19.11 -6.27
N ILE A 503 -28.85 18.79 -5.77
CA ILE A 503 -28.64 18.29 -4.39
C ILE A 503 -28.98 19.37 -3.35
N TRP A 504 -28.50 20.61 -3.55
CA TRP A 504 -28.85 21.73 -2.68
C TRP A 504 -30.34 22.04 -2.70
N LEU A 505 -30.99 21.97 -3.87
CA LEU A 505 -32.45 22.07 -3.97
C LEU A 505 -33.15 20.95 -3.19
N CYS A 506 -32.68 19.72 -3.30
CA CYS A 506 -33.19 18.59 -2.52
C CYS A 506 -33.04 18.80 -1.01
N PHE A 507 -31.91 19.35 -0.55
CA PHE A 507 -31.71 19.70 0.86
C PHE A 507 -32.67 20.80 1.33
N VAL A 508 -32.88 21.85 0.53
CA VAL A 508 -33.86 22.92 0.84
C VAL A 508 -35.30 22.38 0.88
N LEU A 509 -35.71 21.56 -0.09
CA LEU A 509 -37.02 20.91 -0.10
C LEU A 509 -37.21 19.98 1.11
N PHE A 510 -36.14 19.33 1.57
CA PHE A 510 -36.17 18.52 2.78
C PHE A 510 -36.42 19.35 4.05
N LEU A 511 -35.78 20.51 4.18
CA LEU A 511 -36.04 21.43 5.30
C LEU A 511 -37.50 21.89 5.33
N PHE A 512 -38.08 22.24 4.18
CA PHE A 512 -39.52 22.58 4.08
C PHE A 512 -40.44 21.39 4.41
N THR A 513 -40.06 20.18 4.02
CA THR A 513 -40.80 18.94 4.33
C THR A 513 -40.82 18.67 5.84
N CYS A 514 -39.71 18.93 6.55
CA CYS A 514 -39.64 18.82 8.01
C CYS A 514 -40.52 19.83 8.74
N CYS A 515 -40.69 21.03 8.18
CA CYS A 515 -41.39 22.13 8.86
C CYS A 515 -42.91 22.19 8.61
N ALA A 516 -43.39 21.88 7.40
CA ALA A 516 -44.79 22.15 7.05
C ALA A 516 -45.46 21.23 6.02
N PHE A 517 -44.71 20.60 5.10
CA PHE A 517 -45.31 19.97 3.90
C PHE A 517 -45.00 18.46 3.78
N LYS A 518 -45.85 17.62 4.38
CA LYS A 518 -45.84 16.17 4.13
C LYS A 518 -46.21 15.90 2.66
N GLY A 519 -45.32 15.23 1.92
CA GLY A 519 -45.56 14.82 0.52
C GLY A 519 -44.49 15.25 -0.49
N LEU A 520 -43.63 16.21 -0.15
CA LEU A 520 -42.52 16.66 -1.02
C LEU A 520 -41.39 15.63 -1.21
N THR A 521 -41.40 14.52 -0.45
CA THR A 521 -40.43 13.42 -0.54
C THR A 521 -40.45 12.69 -1.88
N ARG A 522 -41.62 12.57 -2.55
CA ARG A 522 -41.75 11.83 -3.82
C ARG A 522 -40.88 12.40 -4.96
N PRO A 523 -40.95 13.70 -5.33
CA PRO A 523 -40.07 14.24 -6.38
C PRO A 523 -38.59 14.25 -5.97
N GLN A 524 -38.28 14.34 -4.67
CA GLN A 524 -36.91 14.35 -4.16
C GLN A 524 -36.14 13.07 -4.52
N ILE A 525 -36.79 11.90 -4.46
CA ILE A 525 -36.17 10.61 -4.84
C ILE A 525 -35.66 10.67 -6.30
N GLY A 526 -36.51 11.12 -7.23
CA GLY A 526 -36.16 11.23 -8.65
C GLY A 526 -35.04 12.23 -8.92
N LEU A 527 -35.05 13.37 -8.22
CA LEU A 527 -34.00 14.38 -8.31
C LEU A 527 -32.65 13.86 -7.80
N LEU A 528 -32.61 13.08 -6.71
CA LEU A 528 -31.36 12.49 -6.22
C LEU A 528 -30.76 11.46 -7.19
N PHE A 529 -31.60 10.61 -7.81
CA PHE A 529 -31.12 9.69 -8.86
C PHE A 529 -30.62 10.43 -10.10
N LEU A 530 -31.28 11.54 -10.50
CA LEU A 530 -30.80 12.39 -11.58
C LEU A 530 -29.44 13.02 -11.25
N SER A 531 -29.25 13.56 -10.05
CA SER A 531 -27.94 14.05 -9.60
C SER A 531 -26.89 12.94 -9.60
N ALA A 532 -27.22 11.72 -9.14
CA ALA A 532 -26.28 10.59 -9.14
C ALA A 532 -25.82 10.21 -10.54
N LEU A 533 -26.74 10.17 -11.50
CA LEU A 533 -26.44 9.96 -12.92
C LEU A 533 -25.54 11.08 -13.47
N CYS A 534 -25.82 12.34 -13.16
CA CYS A 534 -25.00 13.48 -13.57
C CYS A 534 -23.58 13.44 -12.98
N VAL A 535 -23.40 13.15 -11.69
CA VAL A 535 -22.07 13.01 -11.07
C VAL A 535 -21.32 11.82 -11.67
N MET A 536 -21.98 10.68 -11.88
CA MET A 536 -21.36 9.51 -12.51
C MET A 536 -20.85 9.83 -13.93
N ILE A 537 -21.68 10.46 -14.77
CA ILE A 537 -21.27 10.87 -16.13
C ILE A 537 -20.12 11.89 -16.05
N ALA A 538 -20.18 12.86 -15.13
CA ALA A 538 -19.08 13.82 -14.94
C ALA A 538 -17.75 13.12 -14.58
N LEU A 539 -17.76 12.13 -13.68
CA LEU A 539 -16.56 11.36 -13.33
C LEU A 539 -16.00 10.57 -14.53
N PHE A 540 -16.88 10.00 -15.38
CA PHE A 540 -16.46 9.33 -16.61
C PHE A 540 -15.89 10.31 -17.66
N LEU A 541 -16.49 11.49 -17.84
CA LEU A 541 -15.96 12.52 -18.73
C LEU A 541 -14.59 13.02 -18.24
N PHE A 542 -14.43 13.24 -16.93
CA PHE A 542 -13.15 13.63 -16.33
C PHE A 542 -12.07 12.60 -16.65
N GLY A 543 -12.37 11.31 -16.41
CA GLY A 543 -11.48 10.19 -16.73
C GLY A 543 -11.16 10.04 -18.22
N ALA A 544 -12.12 10.34 -19.10
CA ALA A 544 -11.88 10.37 -20.55
C ALA A 544 -10.92 11.50 -20.95
N GLY A 545 -11.11 12.70 -20.38
CA GLY A 545 -10.27 13.88 -20.61
C GLY A 545 -8.81 13.74 -20.15
N LEU A 546 -8.49 12.75 -19.30
CA LEU A 546 -7.10 12.44 -18.95
C LEU A 546 -6.24 12.03 -20.15
N LYS A 547 -6.84 11.59 -21.26
CA LYS A 547 -6.12 11.27 -22.50
C LYS A 547 -5.68 12.51 -23.30
N ASP A 548 -6.39 13.62 -23.12
CA ASP A 548 -6.10 14.90 -23.80
C ASP A 548 -5.24 15.83 -22.92
N ALA A 549 -4.97 15.41 -21.67
CA ALA A 549 -4.14 16.10 -20.69
C ALA A 549 -2.63 15.97 -21.02
N SER A 550 -2.19 16.62 -22.10
CA SER A 550 -0.80 16.58 -22.59
C SER A 550 0.27 17.04 -21.59
N PHE A 551 -0.13 17.79 -20.55
CA PHE A 551 0.74 18.19 -19.44
C PHE A 551 1.10 17.05 -18.47
N CYS A 552 0.43 15.88 -18.55
CA CYS A 552 0.75 14.69 -17.76
C CYS A 552 1.84 13.80 -18.39
N GLY A 553 2.66 14.36 -19.29
CA GLY A 553 3.64 13.63 -20.09
C GLY A 553 3.00 12.93 -21.30
N SER A 554 3.81 12.62 -22.32
CA SER A 554 3.35 11.90 -23.51
C SER A 554 3.20 10.41 -23.19
N THR A 555 2.02 10.01 -22.74
CA THR A 555 1.77 8.67 -22.21
C THR A 555 1.10 7.77 -23.24
N LYS A 556 1.61 6.54 -23.38
CA LYS A 556 0.99 5.49 -24.19
C LYS A 556 -0.25 4.93 -23.47
N ARG A 557 -1.36 5.66 -23.54
CA ARG A 557 -2.78 5.29 -23.25
C ARG A 557 -3.17 4.65 -21.90
N PHE A 558 -2.25 4.05 -21.15
CA PHE A 558 -2.50 3.42 -19.84
C PHE A 558 -1.35 3.55 -18.83
N ASP A 559 -0.13 3.91 -19.24
CA ASP A 559 0.79 4.54 -18.29
C ASP A 559 0.13 5.83 -17.79
N ARG A 560 -0.19 5.87 -16.50
CA ARG A 560 -0.27 7.16 -15.81
C ARG A 560 1.15 7.69 -15.86
N GLY A 561 1.36 8.74 -16.66
CA GLY A 561 2.55 9.56 -16.55
C GLY A 561 2.53 10.26 -15.19
N ASP A 562 3.45 11.19 -14.98
CA ASP A 562 3.76 11.70 -13.65
C ASP A 562 2.56 12.31 -12.86
N CYS A 563 1.41 12.58 -13.49
CA CYS A 563 0.19 13.01 -12.80
C CYS A 563 -0.41 11.97 -11.83
N ASP A 564 -0.35 12.28 -10.54
CA ASP A 564 -1.13 11.62 -9.49
C ASP A 564 -2.59 12.13 -9.42
N LEU A 565 -3.51 11.27 -8.99
CA LEU A 565 -4.88 11.66 -8.69
C LEU A 565 -4.94 12.35 -7.32
N GLY A 566 -5.32 13.63 -7.30
CA GLY A 566 -5.43 14.42 -6.08
C GLY A 566 -6.69 14.10 -5.27
N TYR A 567 -6.74 14.58 -4.03
CA TYR A 567 -7.81 14.25 -3.08
C TYR A 567 -9.20 14.69 -3.56
N ALA A 568 -9.32 15.72 -4.39
CA ALA A 568 -10.61 16.22 -4.86
C ALA A 568 -11.31 15.23 -5.82
N GLY A 569 -10.53 14.46 -6.59
CA GLY A 569 -11.07 13.34 -7.38
C GLY A 569 -11.67 12.25 -6.47
N GLY A 570 -10.99 11.95 -5.36
CA GLY A 570 -11.51 11.07 -4.31
C GLY A 570 -12.79 11.59 -3.66
N LEU A 571 -12.86 12.90 -3.37
CA LEU A 571 -14.08 13.54 -2.86
C LEU A 571 -15.24 13.50 -3.89
N GLY A 572 -14.94 13.59 -5.18
CA GLY A 572 -15.93 13.41 -6.25
C GLY A 572 -16.55 12.01 -6.25
N VAL A 573 -15.73 10.96 -6.09
CA VAL A 573 -16.21 9.57 -5.95
C VAL A 573 -16.98 9.38 -4.65
N ALA A 574 -16.50 9.91 -3.52
CA ALA A 574 -17.20 9.85 -2.24
C ALA A 574 -18.58 10.52 -2.30
N THR A 575 -18.68 11.67 -2.99
CA THR A 575 -19.93 12.38 -3.25
C THR A 575 -20.94 11.50 -4.00
N PHE A 576 -20.50 10.79 -5.05
CA PHE A 576 -21.36 9.84 -5.76
C PHE A 576 -21.87 8.71 -4.83
N VAL A 577 -21.00 8.12 -4.02
CA VAL A 577 -21.38 7.04 -3.09
C VAL A 577 -22.38 7.52 -2.04
N PHE A 578 -22.13 8.66 -1.39
CA PHE A 578 -23.07 9.21 -0.39
C PHE A 578 -24.40 9.66 -1.02
N LEU A 579 -24.41 10.05 -2.29
CA LEU A 579 -25.62 10.38 -3.02
C LEU A 579 -26.50 9.15 -3.31
N ILE A 580 -25.89 8.00 -3.66
CA ILE A 580 -26.60 6.71 -3.78
C ILE A 580 -27.14 6.25 -2.42
N ILE A 581 -26.35 6.41 -1.34
CA ILE A 581 -26.81 6.12 0.03
C ILE A 581 -28.00 7.01 0.40
N SER A 582 -27.92 8.32 0.13
CA SER A 582 -29.00 9.28 0.39
C SER A 582 -30.26 8.93 -0.40
N ALA A 583 -30.15 8.66 -1.70
CA ALA A 583 -31.28 8.21 -2.52
C ALA A 583 -31.90 6.92 -1.96
N THR A 584 -31.09 5.95 -1.53
CA THR A 584 -31.56 4.70 -0.92
C THR A 584 -32.31 4.95 0.39
N ILE A 585 -31.78 5.79 1.29
CA ILE A 585 -32.44 6.15 2.54
C ILE A 585 -33.76 6.89 2.27
N SER A 586 -33.83 7.73 1.24
CA SER A 586 -35.05 8.48 0.88
C SER A 586 -36.22 7.56 0.48
N ILE A 587 -35.94 6.39 -0.11
CA ILE A 587 -36.95 5.34 -0.38
C ILE A 587 -37.50 4.75 0.92
N PHE A 588 -36.63 4.47 1.91
CA PHE A 588 -37.07 3.97 3.22
C PHE A 588 -37.86 5.01 4.01
N VAL A 589 -37.46 6.28 3.97
CA VAL A 589 -38.24 7.40 4.53
C VAL A 589 -39.63 7.46 3.89
N LYS A 590 -39.71 7.38 2.56
CA LYS A 590 -40.99 7.39 1.83
C LYS A 590 -41.87 6.19 2.19
N SER A 591 -41.29 4.99 2.32
CA SER A 591 -42.03 3.78 2.73
C SER A 591 -42.57 3.90 4.16
N ALA A 592 -41.80 4.49 5.09
CA ALA A 592 -42.25 4.74 6.46
C ALA A 592 -43.38 5.79 6.54
N GLU A 593 -43.43 6.76 5.62
CA GLU A 593 -44.55 7.69 5.48
C GLU A 593 -45.84 7.01 4.99
N ASP A 594 -45.74 6.14 3.97
CA ASP A 594 -46.91 5.47 3.39
C ASP A 594 -47.51 4.38 4.32
N GLN A 595 -46.82 4.03 5.41
CA GLN A 595 -47.32 3.14 6.47
C GLN A 595 -48.12 3.85 7.58
N ILE A 596 -48.21 5.18 7.55
CA ILE A 596 -49.02 5.96 8.52
C ILE A 596 -50.38 6.24 7.85
N PRO A 597 -51.48 5.60 8.32
CA PRO A 597 -52.82 5.79 7.76
C PRO A 597 -53.44 7.16 8.09
#